data_AF-A0A919FTN5-F1
#
_entry.id   AF-A0A919FTN5-F1
#
_cell.length_a   1.000
_cell.length_b   1.000
_cell.length_c   1.000
_cell.angle_alpha   90.00
_cell.angle_beta   90.00
_cell.angle_gamma   90.00
#
_symmetry.space_group_name_H-M   'P 1'
#
loop_
_entity.id
_entity.type
_entity.pdbx_description
1 polymer ?
#
loop_
_entity_poly.entity_id
_entity_poly.type
_entity_poly.pdbx_seq_one_letter_code
_entity_poly.pdbx_strand_id
1 'polypeptide(L)'
;MIAMSSMLSAATGPGKLVASCCQTGGMRNEPVFSVHGDVELMTRAGHLFESARSEFLCAARDLATWSQPEARAAIRARMRTADAPDFTARKLLSPVALADEAARAHLRLVRSQGALVRISGSPLPHETILIDRRVMILAGRETPAGREYTVTTSPALVEGVHSLFLALWDSAVDLDTCLRGAGVPHLDADGRRILDALASGLTDESAAGRLGLSLRTYRRRVAALMAELEAGSRFQAGLRAGELGLPRER
;
A
#
# COMPACT_ATOMS: atom_id res chain seq x y z
N MET A 1 21.79 -16.53 80.39
CA MET A 1 22.04 -17.23 79.11
C MET A 1 22.31 -16.17 78.05
N ILE A 2 23.60 -15.89 77.79
CA ILE A 2 24.23 -15.41 76.54
C ILE A 2 23.65 -14.10 75.93
N ALA A 3 24.26 -12.93 76.19
CA ALA A 3 25.28 -12.20 75.39
C ALA A 3 24.65 -11.17 74.41
N MET A 4 24.79 -9.85 74.67
CA MET A 4 25.82 -8.89 74.22
C MET A 4 25.62 -8.30 72.80
N SER A 5 25.75 -6.95 72.75
CA SER A 5 26.21 -6.10 71.64
C SER A 5 25.32 -5.90 70.42
N SER A 6 25.23 -4.75 69.74
CA SER A 6 25.80 -3.41 69.89
C SER A 6 25.12 -2.45 68.88
N MET A 7 25.06 -1.17 69.26
CA MET A 7 25.18 0.06 68.44
C MET A 7 24.24 0.39 67.27
N LEU A 8 23.49 1.48 67.49
CA LEU A 8 23.44 2.73 66.70
C LEU A 8 23.71 2.67 65.18
N SER A 9 22.70 3.05 64.38
CA SER A 9 22.86 4.15 63.40
C SER A 9 21.49 4.65 62.90
N ALA A 10 21.42 5.94 62.62
CA ALA A 10 20.25 6.75 62.39
C ALA A 10 19.84 6.86 60.92
N ALA A 11 18.58 7.28 60.73
CA ALA A 11 18.06 8.13 59.66
C ALA A 11 18.12 7.63 58.20
N THR A 12 16.95 7.53 57.55
CA THR A 12 16.40 8.55 56.60
C THR A 12 15.25 7.90 55.82
N GLY A 13 14.15 8.65 55.61
CA GLY A 13 12.88 8.16 55.11
C GLY A 13 12.78 7.88 53.59
N PRO A 14 11.59 8.06 52.99
CA PRO A 14 10.84 6.96 52.38
C PRO A 14 10.79 7.03 50.85
N GLY A 15 10.64 5.90 50.17
CA GLY A 15 10.39 5.95 48.73
C GLY A 15 10.28 4.61 48.03
N LYS A 16 9.04 4.26 47.68
CA LYS A 16 8.63 3.39 46.57
C LYS A 16 8.98 1.90 46.70
N LEU A 17 7.93 1.09 46.80
CA LEU A 17 7.53 0.19 45.71
C LEU A 17 6.14 -0.35 46.04
N VAL A 18 5.14 0.21 45.35
CA VAL A 18 3.79 -0.36 45.30
C VAL A 18 3.92 -1.70 44.60
N ALA A 19 3.77 -2.77 45.37
CA ALA A 19 3.40 -4.07 44.85
C ALA A 19 1.98 -3.94 44.29
N SER A 20 1.81 -4.22 42.99
CA SER A 20 0.53 -4.68 42.46
C SER A 20 0.81 -5.72 41.39
N CYS A 21 0.67 -6.95 41.86
CA CYS A 21 0.57 -8.14 41.05
C CYS A 21 -0.82 -8.16 40.40
N CYS A 22 -0.88 -8.16 39.07
CA CYS A 22 -2.02 -8.66 38.32
C CYS A 22 -1.50 -9.46 37.12
N GLN A 23 -1.05 -10.69 37.39
CA GLN A 23 -1.14 -11.76 36.40
C GLN A 23 -2.45 -12.49 36.62
N THR A 24 -3.38 -12.41 35.66
CA THR A 24 -4.27 -13.53 35.30
C THR A 24 -5.07 -13.19 34.03
N GLY A 25 -4.95 -14.04 33.01
CA GLY A 25 -5.85 -14.04 31.85
C GLY A 25 -5.13 -14.36 30.55
N GLY A 26 -4.92 -15.66 30.26
CA GLY A 26 -4.26 -16.10 29.04
C GLY A 26 -5.05 -15.77 27.78
N MET A 27 -4.51 -14.90 26.91
CA MET A 27 -4.88 -14.82 25.50
C MET A 27 -4.08 -15.88 24.72
N ARG A 28 -4.49 -17.15 24.80
CA ARG A 28 -3.90 -18.21 23.95
C ARG A 28 -4.78 -18.45 22.73
N ASN A 29 -4.55 -17.66 21.69
CA ASN A 29 -4.47 -17.99 20.26
C ASN A 29 -4.43 -16.62 19.58
N GLU A 30 -3.26 -16.03 19.34
CA GLU A 30 -3.20 -14.71 18.70
C GLU A 30 -3.73 -14.83 17.28
N PRO A 31 -4.98 -14.40 17.00
CA PRO A 31 -5.54 -14.49 15.66
C PRO A 31 -4.98 -13.37 14.78
N VAL A 32 -4.11 -12.52 15.33
CA VAL A 32 -3.47 -11.36 14.73
C VAL A 32 -2.02 -11.38 15.20
N PHE A 33 -1.06 -11.33 14.29
CA PHE A 33 0.34 -11.14 14.61
C PHE A 33 0.96 -10.08 13.71
N SER A 34 1.92 -9.33 14.26
CA SER A 34 2.74 -8.38 13.49
C SER A 34 4.02 -9.06 12.99
N VAL A 35 4.46 -8.67 11.79
CA VAL A 35 5.71 -9.12 11.18
C VAL A 35 6.50 -7.93 10.67
N HIS A 36 7.82 -7.95 10.78
CA HIS A 36 8.66 -6.82 10.37
C HIS A 36 9.55 -7.17 9.17
N GLY A 37 9.27 -6.53 8.03
CA GLY A 37 10.01 -6.70 6.79
C GLY A 37 9.52 -7.85 5.92
N ASP A 38 9.72 -7.69 4.61
CA ASP A 38 9.16 -8.54 3.55
C ASP A 38 9.68 -9.98 3.64
N VAL A 39 10.95 -10.16 4.04
CA VAL A 39 11.59 -11.47 4.17
C VAL A 39 10.94 -12.27 5.30
N GLU A 40 10.71 -11.63 6.46
CA GLU A 40 10.07 -12.30 7.59
C GLU A 40 8.62 -12.64 7.27
N LEU A 41 7.91 -11.72 6.60
CA LEU A 41 6.53 -11.96 6.16
C LEU A 41 6.46 -13.17 5.23
N MET A 42 7.35 -13.28 4.24
CA MET A 42 7.31 -14.44 3.33
C MET A 42 7.70 -15.73 4.04
N THR A 43 8.67 -15.69 4.95
CA THR A 43 9.05 -16.86 5.76
C THR A 43 7.87 -17.37 6.59
N ARG A 44 7.09 -16.46 7.20
CA ARG A 44 5.99 -16.84 8.09
C ARG A 44 4.65 -17.06 7.37
N ALA A 45 4.37 -16.31 6.32
CA ALA A 45 3.06 -16.22 5.68
C ALA A 45 3.07 -16.52 4.17
N GLY A 46 4.24 -16.79 3.56
CA GLY A 46 4.35 -17.09 2.12
C GLY A 46 3.53 -18.31 1.69
N HIS A 47 3.50 -19.35 2.52
CA HIS A 47 2.69 -20.55 2.29
C HIS A 47 1.18 -20.27 2.20
N LEU A 48 0.70 -19.14 2.73
CA LEU A 48 -0.72 -18.75 2.64
C LEU A 48 -1.11 -18.36 1.22
N PHE A 49 -0.18 -17.92 0.38
CA PHE A 49 -0.44 -17.63 -1.03
C PHE A 49 -0.63 -18.90 -1.86
N GLU A 50 0.13 -19.96 -1.53
CA GLU A 50 0.03 -21.25 -2.21
C GLU A 50 -1.27 -22.00 -1.85
N SER A 51 -1.79 -21.73 -0.65
CA SER A 51 -3.01 -22.36 -0.14
C SER A 51 -4.30 -21.73 -0.67
N ALA A 52 -4.24 -20.64 -1.44
CA ALA A 52 -5.40 -19.98 -2.05
C ALA A 52 -6.16 -20.92 -2.99
N ARG A 53 -7.45 -21.13 -2.74
CA ARG A 53 -8.31 -22.09 -3.46
C ARG A 53 -9.46 -21.45 -4.21
N SER A 54 -10.07 -20.41 -3.67
CA SER A 54 -11.31 -19.83 -4.22
C SER A 54 -11.22 -18.33 -4.46
N GLU A 55 -10.53 -17.57 -3.60
CA GLU A 55 -10.56 -16.11 -3.70
C GLU A 55 -9.25 -15.47 -3.29
N PHE A 56 -8.78 -14.54 -4.12
CA PHE A 56 -7.64 -13.68 -3.82
C PHE A 56 -8.02 -12.23 -4.09
N LEU A 57 -8.01 -11.40 -3.06
CA LEU A 57 -8.30 -9.97 -3.18
C LEU A 57 -7.05 -9.19 -2.82
N CYS A 58 -6.73 -8.17 -3.60
CA CYS A 58 -5.60 -7.29 -3.38
C CYS A 58 -6.05 -5.85 -3.62
N ALA A 59 -6.02 -5.02 -2.58
CA ALA A 59 -6.17 -3.58 -2.67
C ALA A 59 -4.79 -2.94 -2.48
N ALA A 60 -4.29 -2.19 -3.46
CA ALA A 60 -2.97 -1.57 -3.37
C ALA A 60 -2.95 -0.17 -4.01
N ARG A 61 -2.04 0.69 -3.56
CA ARG A 61 -1.90 2.03 -4.16
C ARG A 61 -1.41 1.95 -5.60
N ASP A 62 -0.36 1.18 -5.84
CA ASP A 62 0.32 1.04 -7.13
C ASP A 62 0.82 -0.41 -7.32
N LEU A 63 1.67 -0.63 -8.32
CA LEU A 63 2.26 -1.93 -8.61
C LEU A 63 3.55 -2.23 -7.81
N ALA A 64 4.03 -1.29 -7.00
CA ALA A 64 5.17 -1.51 -6.10
C ALA A 64 4.71 -2.27 -4.84
N THR A 65 4.05 -3.40 -5.08
CA THR A 65 3.50 -4.27 -4.03
C THR A 65 4.61 -5.02 -3.33
N TRP A 66 4.47 -5.23 -2.03
CA TRP A 66 5.44 -6.00 -1.22
C TRP A 66 5.46 -7.50 -1.54
N SER A 67 4.38 -8.03 -2.14
CA SER A 67 4.30 -9.45 -2.47
C SER A 67 5.47 -9.85 -3.37
N GLN A 68 6.31 -10.81 -2.93
CA GLN A 68 7.49 -11.22 -3.68
C GLN A 68 7.12 -11.87 -5.05
N PRO A 69 8.03 -11.87 -6.05
CA PRO A 69 7.78 -12.47 -7.37
C PRO A 69 7.17 -13.89 -7.32
N GLU A 70 7.61 -14.69 -6.36
CA GLU A 70 7.20 -16.06 -6.07
C GLU A 70 5.74 -16.12 -5.60
N ALA A 71 5.36 -15.29 -4.61
CA ALA A 71 3.98 -15.19 -4.13
C ALA A 71 3.03 -14.77 -5.26
N ARG A 72 3.46 -13.81 -6.10
CA ARG A 72 2.70 -13.41 -7.29
C ARG A 72 2.64 -14.54 -8.32
N ALA A 73 3.67 -15.37 -8.44
CA ALA A 73 3.70 -16.51 -9.35
C ALA A 73 2.74 -17.61 -8.90
N ALA A 74 2.63 -17.89 -7.59
CA ALA A 74 1.68 -18.86 -7.05
C ALA A 74 0.24 -18.48 -7.39
N ILE A 75 -0.15 -17.22 -7.17
CA ILE A 75 -1.48 -16.72 -7.53
C ILE A 75 -1.71 -16.77 -9.05
N ARG A 76 -0.73 -16.34 -9.86
CA ARG A 76 -0.84 -16.45 -11.33
C ARG A 76 -0.98 -17.90 -11.81
N ALA A 77 -0.26 -18.83 -11.19
CA ALA A 77 -0.36 -20.25 -11.53
C ALA A 77 -1.78 -20.75 -11.22
N ARG A 78 -2.33 -20.38 -10.05
CA ARG A 78 -3.71 -20.72 -9.67
C ARG A 78 -4.76 -20.13 -10.63
N MET A 79 -4.56 -18.90 -11.11
CA MET A 79 -5.47 -18.30 -12.10
C MET A 79 -5.47 -19.03 -13.45
N ARG A 80 -4.36 -19.70 -13.81
CA ARG A 80 -4.21 -20.40 -15.10
C ARG A 80 -4.66 -21.87 -15.05
N THR A 81 -4.82 -22.46 -13.86
CA THR A 81 -5.23 -23.85 -13.75
C THR A 81 -6.69 -24.01 -14.17
N ALA A 82 -6.93 -24.76 -15.25
CA ALA A 82 -8.26 -25.05 -15.77
C ALA A 82 -9.18 -25.77 -14.77
N ASP A 83 -8.61 -26.46 -13.76
CA ASP A 83 -9.33 -27.20 -12.72
C ASP A 83 -9.82 -26.33 -11.54
N ALA A 84 -9.60 -25.02 -11.58
CA ALA A 84 -10.09 -24.09 -10.56
C ALA A 84 -11.04 -23.03 -11.17
N PRO A 85 -12.15 -23.43 -11.84
CA PRO A 85 -13.10 -22.48 -12.44
C PRO A 85 -13.71 -21.53 -11.39
N ASP A 86 -13.70 -21.93 -10.12
CA ASP A 86 -14.24 -21.15 -9.01
C ASP A 86 -13.22 -20.17 -8.39
N PHE A 87 -11.97 -20.13 -8.88
CA PHE A 87 -10.95 -19.22 -8.36
C PHE A 87 -11.10 -17.81 -8.93
N THR A 88 -11.33 -16.83 -8.07
CA THR A 88 -11.43 -15.41 -8.45
C THR A 88 -10.29 -14.59 -7.87
N ALA A 89 -9.52 -13.92 -8.74
CA ALA A 89 -8.55 -12.92 -8.34
C ALA A 89 -9.05 -11.51 -8.65
N ARG A 90 -9.22 -10.66 -7.63
CA ARG A 90 -9.61 -9.25 -7.78
C ARG A 90 -8.49 -8.33 -7.32
N LYS A 91 -8.16 -7.35 -8.16
CA LYS A 91 -7.16 -6.32 -7.89
C LYS A 91 -7.80 -4.94 -7.95
N LEU A 92 -7.87 -4.28 -6.81
CA LEU A 92 -8.33 -2.91 -6.67
C LEU A 92 -7.11 -2.00 -6.52
N LEU A 93 -6.95 -1.04 -7.43
CA LEU A 93 -5.76 -0.19 -7.48
C LEU A 93 -6.12 1.30 -7.44
N SER A 94 -5.24 2.15 -6.92
CA SER A 94 -5.44 3.61 -7.06
C SER A 94 -5.10 4.07 -8.49
N PRO A 95 -5.58 5.24 -8.94
CA PRO A 95 -5.35 5.72 -10.31
C PRO A 95 -3.86 5.84 -10.65
N VAL A 96 -3.01 6.14 -9.67
CA VAL A 96 -1.55 6.19 -9.83
C VAL A 96 -0.93 4.91 -10.41
N ALA A 97 -1.57 3.75 -10.26
CA ALA A 97 -1.14 2.50 -10.89
C ALA A 97 -1.16 2.55 -12.44
N LEU A 98 -1.79 3.58 -13.02
CA LEU A 98 -1.85 3.83 -14.46
C LEU A 98 -0.94 4.96 -14.93
N ALA A 99 -0.06 5.50 -14.07
CA ALA A 99 0.76 6.65 -14.43
C ALA A 99 1.79 6.34 -15.54
N ASP A 100 2.38 5.14 -15.54
CA ASP A 100 3.41 4.75 -16.52
C ASP A 100 2.95 3.60 -17.44
N GLU A 101 3.52 3.52 -18.64
CA GLU A 101 3.11 2.54 -19.66
C GLU A 101 3.54 1.12 -19.33
N ALA A 102 4.65 0.95 -18.60
CA ALA A 102 5.09 -0.37 -18.14
C ALA A 102 4.07 -0.97 -17.16
N ALA A 103 3.54 -0.16 -16.25
CA ALA A 103 2.48 -0.53 -15.34
C ALA A 103 1.17 -0.85 -16.08
N ARG A 104 0.77 -0.03 -17.06
CA ARG A 104 -0.39 -0.32 -17.92
C ARG A 104 -0.24 -1.64 -18.68
N ALA A 105 0.91 -1.88 -19.29
CA ALA A 105 1.21 -3.13 -19.98
C ALA A 105 1.15 -4.34 -19.03
N HIS A 106 1.70 -4.20 -17.82
CA HIS A 106 1.61 -5.23 -16.79
C HIS A 106 0.16 -5.53 -16.39
N LEU A 107 -0.66 -4.50 -16.20
CA LEU A 107 -2.07 -4.66 -15.84
C LEU A 107 -2.89 -5.33 -16.96
N ARG A 108 -2.62 -5.00 -18.22
CA ARG A 108 -3.21 -5.71 -19.38
C ARG A 108 -2.83 -7.20 -19.37
N LEU A 109 -1.57 -7.52 -19.08
CA LEU A 109 -1.09 -8.91 -18.98
C LEU A 109 -1.75 -9.67 -17.81
N VAL A 110 -1.86 -9.04 -16.64
CA VAL A 110 -2.47 -9.67 -15.46
C VAL A 110 -3.97 -9.92 -15.71
N ARG A 111 -4.65 -8.99 -16.37
CA ARG A 111 -6.05 -9.15 -16.78
C ARG A 111 -6.24 -10.24 -17.82
N SER A 112 -5.38 -10.33 -18.84
CA SER A 112 -5.47 -11.40 -19.85
C SER A 112 -5.22 -12.79 -19.28
N GLN A 113 -4.64 -12.87 -18.07
CA GLN A 113 -4.46 -14.11 -17.31
C GLN A 113 -5.66 -14.46 -16.41
N GLY A 114 -6.73 -13.66 -16.41
CA GLY A 114 -7.97 -13.94 -15.70
C GLY A 114 -8.22 -13.10 -14.44
N ALA A 115 -7.32 -12.17 -14.07
CA ALA A 115 -7.57 -11.30 -12.92
C ALA A 115 -8.58 -10.22 -13.29
N LEU A 116 -9.54 -9.99 -12.40
CA LEU A 116 -10.39 -8.82 -12.45
C LEU A 116 -9.61 -7.64 -11.89
N VAL A 117 -9.54 -6.54 -12.63
CA VAL A 117 -8.80 -5.33 -12.22
C VAL A 117 -9.74 -4.14 -12.28
N ARG A 118 -9.83 -3.38 -11.18
CA ARG A 118 -10.58 -2.13 -11.10
C ARG A 118 -9.74 -1.02 -10.46
N ILE A 119 -10.07 0.21 -10.83
CA ILE A 119 -9.44 1.42 -10.32
C ILE A 119 -10.38 2.11 -9.32
N SER A 120 -9.92 2.20 -8.08
CA SER A 120 -10.63 2.86 -7.00
C SER A 120 -10.64 4.38 -7.20
N GLY A 121 -11.81 5.00 -7.01
CA GLY A 121 -11.91 6.47 -6.88
C GLY A 121 -11.48 6.98 -5.49
N SER A 122 -11.37 6.09 -4.51
CA SER A 122 -10.93 6.42 -3.15
C SER A 122 -9.47 6.01 -2.91
N PRO A 123 -8.71 6.76 -2.08
CA PRO A 123 -7.33 6.40 -1.75
C PRO A 123 -7.23 5.03 -1.07
N LEU A 124 -6.21 4.26 -1.44
CA LEU A 124 -5.86 2.99 -0.81
C LEU A 124 -4.55 3.17 0.00
N PRO A 125 -4.63 3.55 1.28
CA PRO A 125 -3.45 3.96 2.05
C PRO A 125 -2.53 2.79 2.42
N HIS A 126 -3.09 1.59 2.49
CA HIS A 126 -2.40 0.37 2.91
C HIS A 126 -2.66 -0.73 1.89
N GLU A 127 -1.60 -1.42 1.47
CA GLU A 127 -1.79 -2.63 0.67
C GLU A 127 -2.44 -3.70 1.55
N THR A 128 -3.57 -4.23 1.10
CA THR A 128 -4.36 -5.24 1.82
C THR A 128 -4.55 -6.45 0.92
N ILE A 129 -4.20 -7.63 1.41
CA ILE A 129 -4.42 -8.91 0.74
C ILE A 129 -5.39 -9.74 1.58
N LEU A 130 -6.42 -10.31 0.93
CA LEU A 130 -7.34 -11.27 1.51
C LEU A 130 -7.27 -12.58 0.72
N ILE A 131 -7.21 -13.70 1.43
CA ILE A 131 -7.12 -15.04 0.83
C ILE A 131 -8.24 -15.91 1.39
N ASP A 132 -9.07 -16.46 0.50
CA ASP A 132 -10.17 -17.39 0.75
C ASP A 132 -11.11 -16.97 1.90
N ARG A 133 -11.24 -15.67 2.18
CA ARG A 133 -11.97 -15.08 3.32
C ARG A 133 -11.53 -15.64 4.68
N ARG A 134 -10.27 -16.06 4.79
CA ARG A 134 -9.70 -16.67 6.00
C ARG A 134 -8.46 -15.96 6.50
N VAL A 135 -7.72 -15.31 5.60
CA VAL A 135 -6.48 -14.62 5.92
C VAL A 135 -6.58 -13.19 5.42
N MET A 136 -6.19 -12.26 6.27
CA MET A 136 -5.91 -10.88 5.90
C MET A 136 -4.43 -10.57 6.17
N ILE A 137 -3.78 -9.93 5.21
CA ILE A 137 -2.45 -9.34 5.38
C ILE A 137 -2.56 -7.86 5.06
N LEU A 138 -2.25 -7.01 6.03
CA LEU A 138 -2.25 -5.56 5.90
C LEU A 138 -0.81 -5.05 5.99
N ALA A 139 -0.37 -4.34 4.97
CA ALA A 139 0.90 -3.63 4.97
C ALA A 139 0.78 -2.27 5.66
N GLY A 140 1.60 -2.08 6.69
CA GLY A 140 1.90 -0.77 7.25
C GLY A 140 2.63 0.12 6.25
N ARG A 141 3.01 1.31 6.71
CA ARG A 141 3.76 2.26 5.88
C ARG A 141 5.20 1.79 5.76
N GLU A 142 5.81 2.00 4.60
CA GLU A 142 7.25 1.85 4.44
C GLU A 142 7.98 2.87 5.32
N THR A 143 9.00 2.41 6.05
CA THR A 143 9.87 3.26 6.87
C THR A 143 11.34 2.92 6.60
N PRO A 144 12.32 3.77 6.97
CA PRO A 144 13.73 3.40 6.87
C PRO A 144 14.11 2.11 7.62
N ALA A 145 13.30 1.71 8.62
CA ALA A 145 13.49 0.47 9.35
C ALA A 145 12.86 -0.75 8.65
N GLY A 146 12.15 -0.55 7.53
CA GLY A 146 11.34 -1.56 6.85
C GLY A 146 9.85 -1.39 7.11
N ARG A 147 9.05 -2.30 6.53
CA ARG A 147 7.59 -2.30 6.62
C ARG A 147 7.09 -3.25 7.69
N GLU A 148 6.17 -2.78 8.53
CA GLU A 148 5.40 -3.64 9.43
C GLU A 148 4.19 -4.23 8.70
N TYR A 149 3.86 -5.49 8.99
CA TYR A 149 2.70 -6.18 8.46
C TYR A 149 1.84 -6.70 9.59
N THR A 150 0.53 -6.57 9.45
CA THR A 150 -0.44 -7.25 10.32
C THR A 150 -1.04 -8.42 9.56
N VAL A 151 -0.84 -9.63 10.07
CA VAL A 151 -1.46 -10.85 9.53
C VAL A 151 -2.53 -11.32 10.50
N THR A 152 -3.74 -11.57 10.02
CA THR A 152 -4.82 -12.09 10.85
C THR A 152 -5.63 -13.17 10.18
N THR A 153 -6.08 -14.12 10.99
CA THR A 153 -7.06 -15.16 10.66
C THR A 153 -8.35 -15.03 11.47
N SER A 154 -8.53 -13.91 12.18
CA SER A 154 -9.75 -13.62 12.94
C SER A 154 -10.94 -13.50 11.99
N PRO A 155 -11.96 -14.38 12.06
CA PRO A 155 -13.08 -14.35 11.12
C PRO A 155 -13.79 -13.00 11.09
N ALA A 156 -13.98 -12.36 12.25
CA ALA A 156 -14.66 -11.06 12.33
C ALA A 156 -13.88 -9.92 11.63
N LEU A 157 -12.55 -9.90 11.78
CA LEU A 157 -11.71 -8.88 11.12
C LEU A 157 -11.64 -9.12 9.61
N VAL A 158 -11.46 -10.38 9.22
CA VAL A 158 -11.39 -10.78 7.81
C VAL A 158 -12.69 -10.45 7.09
N GLU A 159 -13.85 -10.82 7.66
CA GLU A 159 -15.17 -10.52 7.08
C GLU A 159 -15.45 -9.01 7.02
N GLY A 160 -15.05 -8.26 8.05
CA GLY A 160 -15.20 -6.80 8.07
C GLY A 160 -14.41 -6.11 6.96
N VAL A 161 -13.14 -6.45 6.80
CA VAL A 161 -12.28 -5.87 5.75
C VAL A 161 -12.67 -6.38 4.37
N HIS A 162 -13.10 -7.64 4.25
CA HIS A 162 -13.67 -8.18 3.01
C HIS A 162 -14.90 -7.39 2.56
N SER A 163 -15.82 -7.06 3.48
CA SER A 163 -17.01 -6.26 3.18
C SER A 163 -16.65 -4.85 2.70
N LEU A 164 -15.66 -4.20 3.33
CA LEU A 164 -15.15 -2.90 2.89
C LEU A 164 -14.51 -2.98 1.50
N PHE A 165 -13.73 -4.05 1.24
CA PHE A 165 -13.16 -4.29 -0.09
C PHE A 165 -14.26 -4.38 -1.15
N LEU A 166 -15.32 -5.14 -0.91
CA LEU A 166 -16.42 -5.30 -1.85
C LEU A 166 -17.16 -3.97 -2.11
N ALA A 167 -17.40 -3.18 -1.07
CA ALA A 167 -18.01 -1.86 -1.24
C ALA A 167 -17.16 -0.94 -2.13
N LEU A 168 -15.84 -0.90 -1.91
CA LEU A 168 -14.94 -0.15 -2.78
C LEU A 168 -14.92 -0.74 -4.19
N TRP A 169 -14.87 -2.06 -4.31
CA TRP A 169 -14.88 -2.78 -5.58
C TRP A 169 -16.09 -2.44 -6.45
N ASP A 170 -17.29 -2.38 -5.87
CA ASP A 170 -18.53 -2.11 -6.60
C ASP A 170 -18.62 -0.67 -7.12
N SER A 171 -18.01 0.28 -6.39
CA SER A 171 -17.90 1.68 -6.81
C SER A 171 -16.74 1.96 -7.78
N ALA A 172 -15.82 1.01 -7.95
CA ALA A 172 -14.60 1.18 -8.71
C ALA A 172 -14.81 1.03 -10.24
N VAL A 173 -13.95 1.69 -11.02
CA VAL A 173 -14.04 1.74 -12.48
C VAL A 173 -13.27 0.56 -13.10
N ASP A 174 -13.83 -0.06 -14.14
CA ASP A 174 -13.15 -1.13 -14.88
C ASP A 174 -11.86 -0.62 -15.55
N LEU A 175 -10.80 -1.46 -15.53
CA LEU A 175 -9.49 -1.12 -16.09
C LEU A 175 -9.57 -0.65 -17.54
N ASP A 176 -10.33 -1.31 -18.42
CA ASP A 176 -10.37 -0.93 -19.83
C ASP A 176 -11.04 0.42 -20.03
N THR A 177 -12.02 0.75 -19.19
CA THR A 177 -12.67 2.06 -19.22
C THR A 177 -11.67 3.14 -18.86
N CYS A 178 -10.83 2.91 -17.84
CA CYS A 178 -9.74 3.82 -17.49
C CYS A 178 -8.66 3.91 -18.57
N LEU A 179 -8.33 2.82 -19.25
CA LEU A 179 -7.31 2.79 -20.31
C LEU A 179 -7.79 3.39 -21.63
N ARG A 180 -9.10 3.35 -21.93
CA ARG A 180 -9.70 3.97 -23.12
C ARG A 180 -10.04 5.45 -22.91
N GLY A 181 -10.32 5.86 -21.68
CA GLY A 181 -10.65 7.25 -21.34
C GLY A 181 -9.45 8.10 -20.94
N ALA A 182 -9.67 9.40 -20.76
CA ALA A 182 -8.71 10.39 -20.23
C ALA A 182 -8.49 10.25 -18.69
N GLY A 183 -8.56 9.02 -18.15
CA GLY A 183 -8.68 8.81 -16.70
C GLY A 183 -7.43 9.17 -15.90
N VAL A 184 -6.24 8.86 -16.43
CA VAL A 184 -4.94 9.15 -15.80
C VAL A 184 -3.94 9.53 -16.91
N PRO A 185 -3.30 10.72 -16.85
CA PRO A 185 -2.23 11.08 -17.78
C PRO A 185 -1.10 10.06 -17.76
N HIS A 186 -0.54 9.77 -18.93
CA HIS A 186 0.70 9.02 -18.98
C HIS A 186 1.86 9.97 -18.68
N LEU A 187 2.52 9.78 -17.53
CA LEU A 187 3.69 10.57 -17.19
C LEU A 187 4.95 9.81 -17.56
N ASP A 188 5.72 10.37 -18.50
CA ASP A 188 7.11 10.00 -18.68
C ASP A 188 7.96 10.50 -17.50
N ALA A 189 9.23 10.07 -17.45
CA ALA A 189 10.14 10.44 -16.36
C ALA A 189 10.29 11.96 -16.20
N ASP A 190 10.27 12.71 -17.30
CA ASP A 190 10.37 14.16 -17.31
C ASP A 190 9.08 14.84 -16.85
N GLY A 191 7.92 14.33 -17.25
CA GLY A 191 6.60 14.84 -16.86
C GLY A 191 6.38 14.74 -15.35
N ARG A 192 6.88 13.67 -14.72
CA ARG A 192 6.87 13.49 -13.27
C ARG A 192 7.73 14.55 -12.56
N ARG A 193 8.95 14.77 -13.03
CA ARG A 193 9.84 15.82 -12.52
C ARG A 193 9.27 17.23 -12.68
N ILE A 194 8.56 17.48 -13.78
CA ILE A 194 7.89 18.76 -14.02
C ILE A 194 6.71 18.93 -13.07
N LEU A 195 5.92 17.88 -12.85
CA LEU A 195 4.82 17.91 -11.87
C LEU A 195 5.33 18.21 -10.45
N ASP A 196 6.49 17.68 -10.09
CA ASP A 196 7.16 17.96 -8.82
C ASP A 196 7.69 19.39 -8.72
N ALA A 197 8.27 19.89 -9.80
CA ALA A 197 8.69 21.29 -9.88
C ALA A 197 7.49 22.25 -9.76
N LEU A 198 6.34 21.91 -10.35
CA LEU A 198 5.09 22.67 -10.20
C LEU A 198 4.56 22.62 -8.76
N ALA A 199 4.58 21.43 -8.12
CA ALA A 199 4.11 21.25 -6.75
C ALA A 199 4.99 21.95 -5.70
N SER A 200 6.27 22.16 -5.99
CA SER A 200 7.21 22.88 -5.11
C SER A 200 7.13 24.41 -5.22
N GLY A 201 6.27 24.94 -6.10
CA GLY A 201 6.03 26.38 -6.22
C GLY A 201 7.19 27.18 -6.81
N LEU A 202 8.13 26.51 -7.50
CA LEU A 202 9.24 27.16 -8.18
C LEU A 202 8.75 27.99 -9.39
N THR A 203 9.48 29.06 -9.71
CA THR A 203 9.29 29.77 -10.98
C THR A 203 9.72 28.88 -12.15
N ASP A 204 9.21 29.17 -13.35
CA ASP A 204 9.56 28.40 -14.55
C ASP A 204 11.07 28.43 -14.81
N GLU A 205 11.74 29.56 -14.55
CA GLU A 205 13.17 29.74 -14.73
C GLU A 205 13.98 28.85 -13.76
N SER A 206 13.62 28.85 -12.47
CA SER A 206 14.28 28.02 -11.47
C SER A 206 14.04 26.53 -11.70
N ALA A 207 12.81 26.16 -12.06
CA ALA A 207 12.46 24.78 -12.39
C ALA A 207 13.19 24.29 -13.65
N ALA A 208 13.23 25.09 -14.72
CA ALA A 208 13.96 24.76 -15.94
C ALA A 208 15.45 24.55 -15.66
N GLY A 209 16.07 25.44 -14.87
CA GLY A 209 17.48 25.31 -14.46
C GLY A 209 17.74 24.03 -13.67
N ARG A 210 16.89 23.69 -12.69
CA ARG A 210 17.01 22.47 -11.88
C ARG A 210 16.88 21.20 -12.72
N LEU A 211 16.05 21.22 -13.75
CA LEU A 211 15.81 20.08 -14.64
C LEU A 211 16.78 20.02 -15.83
N GLY A 212 17.72 20.95 -15.96
CA GLY A 212 18.64 21.02 -17.10
C GLY A 212 17.95 21.30 -18.43
N LEU A 213 16.79 21.96 -18.41
CA LEU A 213 15.98 22.28 -19.59
C LEU A 213 16.10 23.77 -19.94
N SER A 214 15.92 24.11 -21.21
CA SER A 214 15.68 25.51 -21.59
C SER A 214 14.31 25.96 -21.10
N LEU A 215 14.16 27.25 -20.78
CA LEU A 215 12.89 27.83 -20.36
C LEU A 215 11.76 27.56 -21.37
N ARG A 216 12.07 27.63 -22.68
CA ARG A 216 11.13 27.30 -23.75
C ARG A 216 10.66 25.85 -23.68
N THR A 217 11.60 24.91 -23.53
CA THR A 217 11.28 23.48 -23.43
C THR A 217 10.46 23.19 -22.18
N TYR A 218 10.82 23.78 -21.05
CA TYR A 218 10.08 23.64 -19.80
C TYR A 218 8.64 24.13 -19.94
N ARG A 219 8.41 25.36 -20.41
CA ARG A 219 7.07 25.92 -20.61
C ARG A 219 6.22 25.09 -21.57
N ARG A 220 6.81 24.59 -22.66
CA ARG A 220 6.12 23.70 -23.60
C ARG A 220 5.67 22.40 -22.91
N ARG A 221 6.52 21.78 -22.10
CA ARG A 221 6.18 20.55 -21.38
C ARG A 221 5.14 20.79 -20.27
N VAL A 222 5.21 21.92 -19.56
CA VAL A 222 4.17 22.34 -18.60
C VAL A 222 2.83 22.50 -19.30
N ALA A 223 2.78 23.14 -20.47
CA ALA A 223 1.54 23.29 -21.24
C ALA A 223 0.96 21.94 -21.66
N ALA A 224 1.81 21.01 -22.12
CA ALA A 224 1.38 19.65 -22.45
C ALA A 224 0.81 18.91 -21.23
N LEU A 225 1.51 18.97 -20.09
CA LEU A 225 1.06 18.36 -18.83
C LEU A 225 -0.27 18.94 -18.34
N MET A 226 -0.46 20.27 -18.42
CA MET A 226 -1.73 20.89 -18.06
C MET A 226 -2.87 20.47 -19.00
N ALA A 227 -2.58 20.31 -20.30
CA ALA A 227 -3.56 19.81 -21.26
C ALA A 227 -3.97 18.35 -20.96
N GLU A 228 -3.01 17.48 -20.64
CA GLU A 228 -3.28 16.09 -20.25
C GLU A 228 -4.05 15.98 -18.93
N LEU A 229 -3.79 16.87 -17.97
CA LEU A 229 -4.52 16.96 -16.72
C LEU A 229 -5.88 17.69 -16.86
N GLU A 230 -6.23 18.16 -18.06
CA GLU A 230 -7.43 18.98 -18.33
C GLU A 230 -7.52 20.20 -17.39
N ALA A 231 -6.38 20.82 -17.07
CA ALA A 231 -6.27 21.90 -16.11
C ALA A 231 -6.06 23.26 -16.78
N GLY A 232 -6.90 24.24 -16.45
CA GLY A 232 -6.79 25.63 -16.92
C GLY A 232 -5.78 26.48 -16.15
N SER A 233 -5.24 25.97 -15.03
CA SER A 233 -4.26 26.66 -14.20
C SER A 233 -3.32 25.68 -13.49
N ARG A 234 -2.15 26.18 -13.06
CA ARG A 234 -1.19 25.39 -12.27
C ARG A 234 -1.79 24.87 -10.96
N PHE A 235 -2.67 25.66 -10.33
CA PHE A 235 -3.37 25.24 -9.12
C PHE A 235 -4.31 24.07 -9.40
N GLN A 236 -5.14 24.15 -10.45
CA GLN A 236 -6.00 23.05 -10.87
C GLN A 236 -5.20 21.80 -11.27
N ALA A 237 -4.07 21.97 -11.95
CA ALA A 237 -3.18 20.85 -12.28
C ALA A 237 -2.66 20.16 -11.01
N GLY A 238 -2.29 20.94 -9.99
CA GLY A 238 -1.88 20.42 -8.68
C GLY A 238 -2.99 19.68 -7.94
N LEU A 239 -4.23 20.18 -7.98
CA LEU A 239 -5.39 19.50 -7.39
C LEU A 239 -5.66 18.17 -8.11
N ARG A 240 -5.71 18.19 -9.44
CA ARG A 240 -5.98 17.00 -10.25
C ARG A 240 -4.91 15.93 -10.07
N ALA A 241 -3.64 16.33 -10.00
CA ALA A 241 -2.56 15.41 -9.70
C ALA A 241 -2.69 14.77 -8.31
N GLY A 242 -3.18 15.52 -7.32
CA GLY A 242 -3.49 15.00 -5.99
C GLY A 242 -4.61 13.96 -6.00
N GLU A 243 -5.71 14.24 -6.70
CA GLU A 243 -6.85 13.31 -6.86
C GLU A 243 -6.43 11.99 -7.51
N LEU A 244 -5.54 12.05 -8.51
CA LEU A 244 -5.00 10.89 -9.20
C LEU A 244 -3.93 10.15 -8.38
N GLY A 245 -3.57 10.67 -7.20
CA GLY A 245 -2.55 10.09 -6.33
C GLY A 245 -1.15 10.13 -6.94
N LEU A 246 -0.93 11.01 -7.93
CA LEU A 246 0.32 11.09 -8.67
C LEU A 246 1.47 11.38 -7.69
N PRO A 247 2.54 10.58 -7.76
CA PRO A 247 3.60 10.58 -6.78
C PRO A 247 4.41 11.87 -6.89
N ARG A 248 4.78 12.42 -5.73
CA ARG A 248 5.74 13.50 -5.63
C ARG A 248 7.09 12.95 -5.20
N GLU A 249 8.17 13.20 -5.93
CA GLU A 249 9.51 13.00 -5.39
C GLU A 249 9.67 13.94 -4.20
N ARG A 250 9.72 13.39 -2.98
CA ARG A 250 9.91 14.13 -1.74
C ARG A 250 11.36 14.04 -1.30
#